data_AF-X0ZLJ1-F1
#
_entry.id   AF-X0ZLJ1-F1
#
_cell.length_a   1.000
_cell.length_b   1.000
_cell.length_c   1.000
_cell.angle_alpha   90.00
_cell.angle_beta   90.00
_cell.angle_gamma   90.00
#
_symmetry.space_group_name_H-M   'P 1'
#
loop_
_entity.id
_entity.type
_entity.pdbx_description
1 polymer ?
#
loop_
_entity_poly.entity_id
_entity_poly.type
_entity_poly.pdbx_seq_one_letter_code
_entity_poly.pdbx_strand_id
1 'polypeptide(L)'
;VGDAEHLVGPETKIIDAESKYIVPGLIETHFHEYETQLAVEEFAKVFLERGTTTLPISFYGMGIVRGTQAIKFFYDRLKNTSLRTYFLVPTLTYLQNRDLGLPRSPYTPEDEDFLAMLDWEGCIGIEEPPFLPLVKEDPVIIKLYERALEERKVIIGHACELTGRELNAYIAAGTISDHEAVSVEEAIERARLGLNISIREGSGMPNLKELVKAVTYNKIDSRAFSFCNDVASPFKLYQEGNIDDAVRKAIQLGVNPITAVQMASLNSAQVLGLGIDVGSIVPGKYADIILVNDLESFVIDQVIVGGNKVVENGNYIGPKLNIEYPSFLYNTVELSHLVQPSEISISVPGDRKYVEVRCIDSPEDSIITPEIHVKLPVSNGYVNSDISNDILKIIMVNRYKEKQDTGIGFVRGFN
;
A
#
# COMPACT_ATOMS: atom_id res chain seq x y z
N VAL A 1 -6.95 32.21 4.50
CA VAL A 1 -6.66 32.16 5.95
C VAL A 1 -6.66 33.58 6.47
N GLY A 2 -7.41 33.85 7.54
CA GLY A 2 -7.69 35.20 8.00
C GLY A 2 -9.02 35.74 7.48
N ASP A 3 -9.27 37.03 7.74
CA ASP A 3 -10.49 37.72 7.32
C ASP A 3 -10.59 37.79 5.78
N ALA A 4 -11.65 37.19 5.26
CA ALA A 4 -11.97 37.10 3.84
C ALA A 4 -13.38 37.64 3.53
N GLU A 5 -13.97 38.47 4.41
CA GLU A 5 -15.32 39.03 4.20
C GLU A 5 -15.45 39.77 2.86
N HIS A 6 -14.38 40.44 2.43
CA HIS A 6 -14.31 41.14 1.14
C HIS A 6 -14.44 40.23 -0.09
N LEU A 7 -14.30 38.91 0.06
CA LEU A 7 -14.50 37.91 -1.00
C LEU A 7 -15.92 37.34 -1.03
N VAL A 8 -16.78 37.69 -0.06
CA VAL A 8 -18.14 37.16 0.06
C VAL A 8 -19.07 37.94 -0.88
N GLY A 9 -19.63 37.23 -1.87
CA GLY A 9 -20.63 37.74 -2.80
C GLY A 9 -21.88 36.86 -2.85
N PRO A 10 -22.86 37.18 -3.72
CA PRO A 10 -24.13 36.46 -3.82
C PRO A 10 -24.00 34.95 -4.13
N GLU A 11 -22.94 34.56 -4.84
CA GLU A 11 -22.67 33.17 -5.25
C GLU A 11 -21.75 32.42 -4.27
N THR A 12 -21.29 33.07 -3.20
CA THR A 12 -20.36 32.47 -2.24
C THR A 12 -21.11 31.50 -1.33
N LYS A 13 -20.69 30.22 -1.34
CA LYS A 13 -21.15 29.24 -0.35
C LYS A 13 -20.39 29.43 0.96
N ILE A 14 -21.13 29.67 2.04
CA ILE A 14 -20.56 29.77 3.39
C ILE A 14 -20.68 28.41 4.07
N ILE A 15 -19.55 27.88 4.53
CA ILE A 15 -19.50 26.68 5.37
C ILE A 15 -19.23 27.14 6.78
N ASP A 16 -20.19 26.92 7.68
CA ASP A 16 -20.04 27.23 9.09
C ASP A 16 -19.16 26.18 9.78
N ALA A 17 -18.08 26.66 10.40
CA ALA A 17 -17.12 25.86 11.14
C ALA A 17 -17.05 26.29 12.62
N GLU A 18 -18.05 27.04 13.12
CA GLU A 18 -18.10 27.44 14.52
C GLU A 18 -17.99 26.21 15.45
N SER A 19 -17.15 26.34 16.49
CA SER A 19 -16.85 25.26 17.45
C SER A 19 -16.23 23.98 16.88
N LYS A 20 -15.69 24.03 15.65
CA LYS A 20 -14.97 22.90 15.02
C LYS A 20 -13.49 23.23 14.83
N TYR A 21 -12.69 22.21 14.66
CA TYR A 21 -11.29 22.33 14.26
C TYR A 21 -11.18 22.12 12.75
N ILE A 22 -10.35 22.94 12.11
CA ILE A 22 -10.06 22.85 10.68
C ILE A 22 -8.65 22.26 10.53
N VAL A 23 -8.55 21.12 9.87
CA VAL A 23 -7.27 20.44 9.60
C VAL A 23 -7.09 20.19 8.10
N PRO A 24 -5.85 20.07 7.59
CA PRO A 24 -5.64 19.70 6.19
C PRO A 24 -6.22 18.31 5.93
N GLY A 25 -6.61 18.04 4.68
CA GLY A 25 -6.94 16.70 4.22
C GLY A 25 -5.83 15.70 4.57
N LEU A 26 -6.21 14.50 5.00
CA LEU A 26 -5.25 13.43 5.31
C LEU A 26 -4.68 12.87 4.00
N ILE A 27 -3.45 12.39 4.09
CA ILE A 27 -2.68 11.87 2.97
C ILE A 27 -2.18 10.47 3.33
N GLU A 28 -2.68 9.49 2.58
CA GLU A 28 -2.13 8.14 2.53
C GLU A 28 -0.82 8.20 1.73
N THR A 29 0.27 7.66 2.29
CA THR A 29 1.59 7.70 1.65
C THR A 29 1.91 6.45 0.83
N HIS A 30 1.25 5.33 1.11
CA HIS A 30 1.50 4.05 0.45
C HIS A 30 0.29 3.11 0.60
N PHE A 31 -0.28 2.64 -0.52
CA PHE A 31 -1.47 1.79 -0.48
C PHE A 31 -1.61 0.88 -1.70
N HIS A 32 -2.20 -0.29 -1.48
CA HIS A 32 -2.53 -1.26 -2.50
C HIS A 32 -4.04 -1.55 -2.55
N GLU A 33 -4.69 -1.11 -3.63
CA GLU A 33 -6.16 -1.13 -3.72
C GLU A 33 -6.79 -2.51 -3.85
N TYR A 34 -6.06 -3.50 -4.38
CA TYR A 34 -6.61 -4.82 -4.65
C TYR A 34 -7.08 -5.59 -3.40
N GLU A 35 -6.52 -5.31 -2.21
CA GLU A 35 -6.95 -5.97 -0.96
C GLU A 35 -8.28 -5.44 -0.42
N THR A 36 -8.71 -4.26 -0.88
CA THR A 36 -10.00 -3.70 -0.49
C THR A 36 -11.15 -4.51 -1.09
N GLN A 37 -10.92 -5.17 -2.22
CA GLN A 37 -11.95 -5.90 -3.00
C GLN A 37 -13.15 -5.02 -3.38
N LEU A 38 -12.98 -3.70 -3.37
CA LEU A 38 -14.02 -2.75 -3.72
C LEU A 38 -13.95 -2.40 -5.20
N ALA A 39 -15.04 -1.86 -5.73
CA ALA A 39 -14.96 -1.06 -6.94
C ALA A 39 -14.19 0.23 -6.64
N VAL A 40 -13.38 0.72 -7.58
CA VAL A 40 -12.51 1.89 -7.39
C VAL A 40 -13.26 3.14 -6.91
N GLU A 41 -14.53 3.29 -7.28
CA GLU A 41 -15.33 4.43 -6.84
C GLU A 41 -15.86 4.28 -5.41
N GLU A 42 -16.19 3.06 -4.98
CA GLU A 42 -16.53 2.79 -3.58
C GLU A 42 -15.28 2.89 -2.70
N PHE A 43 -14.13 2.45 -3.21
CA PHE A 43 -12.82 2.67 -2.60
C PHE A 43 -12.57 4.16 -2.34
N ALA A 44 -12.70 5.01 -3.37
CA ALA A 44 -12.51 6.45 -3.24
C ALA A 44 -13.49 7.08 -2.23
N LYS A 45 -14.75 6.64 -2.25
CA LYS A 45 -15.77 7.08 -1.29
C LYS A 45 -15.37 6.76 0.14
N VAL A 46 -14.96 5.52 0.42
CA VAL A 46 -14.56 5.08 1.77
C VAL A 46 -13.39 5.91 2.29
N PHE A 47 -12.42 6.24 1.44
CA PHE A 47 -11.30 7.11 1.83
C PHE A 47 -11.76 8.53 2.19
N LEU A 48 -12.64 9.11 1.36
CA LEU A 48 -13.15 10.46 1.55
C LEU A 48 -14.03 10.56 2.81
N GLU A 49 -14.90 9.59 3.08
CA GLU A 49 -15.71 9.53 4.32
C GLU A 49 -14.84 9.52 5.58
N ARG A 50 -13.61 9.03 5.45
CA ARG A 50 -12.57 8.98 6.48
C ARG A 50 -11.54 10.10 6.36
N GLY A 51 -11.82 11.16 5.59
CA GLY A 51 -10.98 12.37 5.51
C GLY A 51 -9.65 12.19 4.78
N THR A 52 -9.39 11.02 4.20
CA THR A 52 -8.25 10.83 3.32
C THR A 52 -8.58 11.42 1.96
N THR A 53 -7.86 12.48 1.60
CA THR A 53 -8.15 13.30 0.42
C THR A 53 -7.13 13.12 -0.69
N THR A 54 -5.93 12.62 -0.35
CA THR A 54 -4.83 12.43 -1.29
C THR A 54 -4.25 11.03 -1.15
N LEU A 55 -3.96 10.40 -2.29
CA LEU A 55 -3.40 9.06 -2.39
C LEU A 55 -2.47 8.94 -3.62
N PRO A 56 -1.19 8.59 -3.45
CA PRO A 56 -0.38 8.03 -4.53
C PRO A 56 -0.65 6.52 -4.68
N ILE A 57 -0.75 6.02 -5.91
CA ILE A 57 -1.08 4.61 -6.18
C ILE A 57 -0.55 4.15 -7.54
N SER A 58 -0.26 2.85 -7.68
CA SER A 58 0.27 2.24 -8.90
C SER A 58 -0.65 1.22 -9.59
N PHE A 59 -1.62 0.66 -8.85
CA PHE A 59 -2.46 -0.47 -9.28
C PHE A 59 -1.66 -1.72 -9.68
N TYR A 60 -0.55 -2.02 -9.00
CA TYR A 60 0.31 -3.13 -9.43
C TYR A 60 -0.39 -4.49 -9.45
N GLY A 61 -1.35 -4.75 -8.54
CA GLY A 61 -2.11 -6.00 -8.51
C GLY A 61 -2.87 -6.25 -9.81
N MET A 62 -3.52 -5.21 -10.32
CA MET A 62 -4.24 -5.22 -11.60
C MET A 62 -3.25 -5.34 -12.77
N GLY A 63 -2.11 -4.65 -12.66
CA GLY A 63 -1.00 -4.75 -13.60
C GLY A 63 -0.43 -6.15 -13.75
N ILE A 64 -0.33 -6.91 -12.65
CA ILE A 64 0.11 -8.30 -12.69
C ILE A 64 -0.86 -9.13 -13.53
N VAL A 65 -2.17 -8.90 -13.41
CA VAL A 65 -3.18 -9.73 -14.09
C VAL A 65 -3.36 -9.37 -15.56
N ARG A 66 -3.51 -8.07 -15.85
CA ARG A 66 -3.97 -7.55 -17.16
C ARG A 66 -3.09 -6.41 -17.70
N GLY A 67 -1.89 -6.24 -17.16
CA GLY A 67 -0.85 -5.39 -17.73
C GLY A 67 -1.13 -3.89 -17.69
N THR A 68 -0.41 -3.16 -18.54
CA THR A 68 -0.44 -1.70 -18.67
C THR A 68 -1.85 -1.17 -18.91
N GLN A 69 -2.66 -1.90 -19.69
CA GLN A 69 -4.04 -1.49 -19.98
C GLN A 69 -4.90 -1.44 -18.71
N ALA A 70 -4.75 -2.41 -17.80
CA ALA A 70 -5.49 -2.41 -16.55
C ALA A 70 -5.01 -1.30 -15.63
N ILE A 71 -3.69 -1.14 -15.47
CA ILE A 71 -3.11 -0.05 -14.66
C ILE A 71 -3.67 1.31 -15.13
N LYS A 72 -3.61 1.57 -16.44
CA LYS A 72 -4.11 2.81 -17.03
C LYS A 72 -5.61 3.00 -16.82
N PHE A 73 -6.41 1.95 -17.05
CA PHE A 73 -7.85 2.00 -16.85
C PHE A 73 -8.23 2.38 -15.42
N PHE A 74 -7.66 1.71 -14.42
CA PHE A 74 -7.99 1.96 -13.02
C PHE A 74 -7.47 3.32 -12.54
N TYR A 75 -6.28 3.74 -12.98
CA TYR A 75 -5.75 5.06 -12.68
C TYR A 75 -6.64 6.17 -13.25
N ASP A 76 -6.98 6.11 -14.54
CA ASP A 76 -7.85 7.10 -15.20
C ASP A 76 -9.24 7.12 -14.55
N ARG A 77 -9.74 5.97 -14.10
CA ARG A 77 -11.02 5.87 -13.41
C ARG A 77 -10.97 6.51 -12.02
N LEU A 78 -9.93 6.26 -11.24
CA LEU A 78 -9.78 6.86 -9.91
C LEU A 78 -9.58 8.38 -10.00
N LYS A 79 -8.88 8.89 -11.02
CA LYS A 79 -8.75 10.34 -11.31
C LYS A 79 -10.08 11.04 -11.54
N ASN A 80 -11.13 10.31 -11.96
CA ASN A 80 -12.47 10.87 -12.17
C ASN A 80 -13.32 10.93 -10.89
N THR A 81 -12.78 10.48 -9.76
CA THR A 81 -13.41 10.61 -8.44
C THR A 81 -13.05 11.95 -7.78
N SER A 82 -13.60 12.22 -6.60
CA SER A 82 -13.15 13.38 -5.81
C SER A 82 -11.86 13.12 -5.03
N LEU A 83 -11.33 11.89 -5.01
CA LEU A 83 -10.08 11.58 -4.33
C LEU A 83 -8.90 12.06 -5.18
N ARG A 84 -8.03 12.91 -4.61
CA ARG A 84 -6.85 13.40 -5.31
C ARG A 84 -5.85 12.27 -5.45
N THR A 85 -5.57 11.90 -6.69
CA THR A 85 -4.80 10.70 -7.00
C THR A 85 -3.54 11.04 -7.78
N TYR A 86 -2.41 10.56 -7.30
CA TYR A 86 -1.12 10.63 -7.99
C TYR A 86 -0.67 9.23 -8.40
N PHE A 87 0.07 9.14 -9.49
CA PHE A 87 0.54 7.86 -10.01
C PHE A 87 1.97 7.56 -9.56
N LEU A 88 2.22 6.30 -9.25
CA LEU A 88 3.56 5.75 -9.04
C LEU A 88 3.78 4.57 -9.99
N VAL A 89 4.99 4.44 -10.53
CA VAL A 89 5.32 3.32 -11.41
C VAL A 89 5.39 2.01 -10.60
N PRO A 90 4.59 0.96 -10.93
CA PRO A 90 4.48 -0.27 -10.15
C PRO A 90 5.66 -1.22 -10.37
N THR A 91 6.69 -1.14 -9.54
CA THR A 91 7.86 -2.06 -9.67
C THR A 91 7.52 -3.50 -9.31
N LEU A 92 6.53 -3.74 -8.44
CA LEU A 92 6.09 -5.10 -8.16
C LEU A 92 5.33 -5.74 -9.32
N THR A 93 4.67 -4.98 -10.21
CA THR A 93 4.18 -5.55 -11.47
C THR A 93 5.33 -6.03 -12.35
N TYR A 94 6.45 -5.30 -12.37
CA TYR A 94 7.64 -5.68 -13.12
C TYR A 94 8.23 -6.99 -12.58
N LEU A 95 8.47 -7.06 -11.27
CA LEU A 95 9.15 -8.19 -10.62
C LEU A 95 8.28 -9.45 -10.55
N GLN A 96 6.99 -9.32 -10.23
CA GLN A 96 6.10 -10.48 -10.12
C GLN A 96 5.80 -11.14 -11.47
N ASN A 97 6.02 -10.44 -12.59
CA ASN A 97 5.94 -11.04 -13.93
C ASN A 97 7.29 -11.54 -14.48
N ARG A 98 8.40 -11.41 -13.74
CA ARG A 98 9.74 -11.80 -14.17
C ARG A 98 10.44 -12.73 -13.18
N ASP A 99 10.70 -12.23 -11.97
CA ASP A 99 11.79 -12.73 -11.10
C ASP A 99 11.35 -13.16 -9.70
N LEU A 100 10.04 -13.32 -9.45
CA LEU A 100 9.52 -13.79 -8.15
C LEU A 100 8.87 -15.18 -8.18
N GLY A 101 9.11 -15.96 -9.24
CA GLY A 101 8.62 -17.34 -9.33
C GLY A 101 7.10 -17.48 -9.45
N LEU A 102 6.40 -16.37 -9.71
CA LEU A 102 4.99 -16.36 -10.02
C LEU A 102 4.76 -16.61 -11.52
N PRO A 103 3.62 -17.23 -11.88
CA PRO A 103 3.17 -17.30 -13.26
C PRO A 103 3.19 -15.94 -13.97
N ARG A 104 4.05 -15.83 -14.99
CA ARG A 104 4.05 -14.66 -15.88
C ARG A 104 2.70 -14.54 -16.57
N SER A 105 2.07 -13.38 -16.45
CA SER A 105 0.84 -13.09 -17.18
C SER A 105 1.08 -12.97 -18.68
N PRO A 106 0.18 -13.45 -19.55
CA PRO A 106 0.26 -13.20 -20.99
C PRO A 106 0.10 -11.71 -21.35
N TYR A 107 -0.34 -10.89 -20.38
CA TYR A 107 -0.48 -9.44 -20.49
C TYR A 107 0.67 -8.69 -19.79
N THR A 108 1.80 -9.36 -19.50
CA THR A 108 2.96 -8.72 -18.85
C THR A 108 3.39 -7.46 -19.58
N PRO A 109 3.51 -6.30 -18.90
CA PRO A 109 4.09 -5.10 -19.50
C PRO A 109 5.55 -5.31 -19.93
N GLU A 110 5.92 -4.75 -21.08
CA GLU A 110 7.30 -4.73 -21.55
C GLU A 110 8.15 -3.74 -20.74
N ASP A 111 9.48 -3.83 -20.86
CA ASP A 111 10.40 -2.96 -20.11
C ASP A 111 10.15 -1.47 -20.40
N GLU A 112 9.92 -1.13 -21.67
CA GLU A 112 9.63 0.23 -22.13
C GLU A 112 8.30 0.78 -21.60
N ASP A 113 7.32 -0.08 -21.28
CA ASP A 113 6.04 0.35 -20.72
C ASP A 113 6.24 1.02 -19.36
N PHE A 114 7.08 0.45 -18.49
CA PHE A 114 7.38 1.02 -17.17
C PHE A 114 8.12 2.36 -17.28
N LEU A 115 9.04 2.47 -18.24
CA LEU A 115 9.72 3.74 -18.48
C LEU A 115 8.73 4.80 -18.99
N ALA A 116 7.84 4.45 -19.92
CA ALA A 116 6.82 5.34 -20.44
C ALA A 116 5.78 5.76 -19.39
N MET A 117 5.55 4.95 -18.35
CA MET A 117 4.69 5.29 -17.22
C MET A 117 5.19 6.49 -16.41
N LEU A 118 6.49 6.79 -16.42
CA LEU A 118 7.02 8.03 -15.81
C LEU A 118 6.49 9.28 -16.51
N ASP A 119 6.15 9.20 -17.81
CA ASP A 119 5.59 10.32 -18.57
C ASP A 119 4.08 10.51 -18.36
N TRP A 120 3.43 9.64 -17.59
CA TRP A 120 2.00 9.74 -17.38
C TRP A 120 1.65 10.99 -16.57
N GLU A 121 0.56 11.65 -16.97
CA GLU A 121 0.03 12.81 -16.27
C GLU A 121 -0.31 12.45 -14.82
N GLY A 122 0.31 13.16 -13.87
CA GLY A 122 0.13 12.91 -12.44
C GLY A 122 1.07 11.85 -11.86
N CYS A 123 2.00 11.30 -12.67
CA CYS A 123 3.08 10.46 -12.15
C CYS A 123 4.07 11.29 -11.32
N ILE A 124 4.22 10.94 -10.06
CA ILE A 124 5.13 11.63 -9.13
C ILE A 124 6.40 10.83 -8.84
N GLY A 125 6.45 9.55 -9.21
CA GLY A 125 7.53 8.68 -8.74
C GLY A 125 7.40 7.21 -9.08
N ILE A 126 8.22 6.42 -8.39
CA ILE A 126 8.29 4.97 -8.49
C ILE A 126 7.81 4.37 -7.16
N GLU A 127 7.01 3.32 -7.26
CA GLU A 127 6.48 2.59 -6.12
C GLU A 127 7.44 1.47 -5.69
N GLU A 128 7.88 1.55 -4.45
CA GLU A 128 8.42 0.47 -3.60
C GLU A 128 9.48 -0.49 -4.18
N PRO A 129 10.42 -0.05 -5.03
CA PRO A 129 11.45 -0.94 -5.57
C PRO A 129 12.20 -1.69 -4.45
N PRO A 130 12.18 -3.03 -4.44
CA PRO A 130 12.96 -3.80 -3.47
C PRO A 130 14.47 -3.59 -3.67
N PHE A 131 15.24 -3.83 -2.62
CA PHE A 131 16.70 -3.68 -2.66
C PHE A 131 17.40 -4.68 -3.58
N LEU A 132 16.90 -5.92 -3.66
CA LEU A 132 17.62 -7.00 -4.35
C LEU A 132 17.83 -6.74 -5.86
N PRO A 133 16.83 -6.31 -6.65
CA PRO A 133 17.03 -5.91 -8.04
C PRO A 133 18.06 -4.79 -8.21
N LEU A 134 18.09 -3.82 -7.29
CA LEU A 134 19.04 -2.71 -7.33
C LEU A 134 20.49 -3.20 -7.18
N VAL A 135 20.77 -4.05 -6.20
CA VAL A 135 22.12 -4.62 -5.98
C VAL A 135 22.52 -5.59 -7.09
N LYS A 136 21.55 -6.24 -7.73
CA LYS A 136 21.78 -7.07 -8.92
C LYS A 136 21.96 -6.27 -10.20
N GLU A 137 21.90 -4.93 -10.12
CA GLU A 137 22.02 -4.03 -11.26
C GLU A 137 20.98 -4.36 -12.35
N ASP A 138 19.74 -4.66 -11.94
CA ASP A 138 18.66 -4.89 -12.89
C ASP A 138 18.53 -3.69 -13.86
N PRO A 139 18.66 -3.89 -15.17
CA PRO A 139 18.80 -2.79 -16.12
C PRO A 139 17.54 -1.92 -16.22
N VAL A 140 16.36 -2.45 -15.88
CA VAL A 140 15.11 -1.68 -15.92
C VAL A 140 14.94 -0.89 -14.64
N ILE A 141 15.20 -1.51 -13.49
CA ILE A 141 15.15 -0.82 -12.19
C ILE A 141 16.18 0.32 -12.14
N ILE A 142 17.41 0.08 -12.60
CA ILE A 142 18.46 1.13 -12.65
C ILE A 142 18.02 2.30 -13.53
N LYS A 143 17.51 2.04 -14.73
CA LYS A 143 17.01 3.11 -15.63
C LYS A 143 15.83 3.87 -15.05
N LEU A 144 14.91 3.18 -14.37
CA LEU A 144 13.80 3.83 -13.66
C LEU A 144 14.34 4.79 -12.60
N TYR A 145 15.27 4.35 -11.76
CA TYR A 145 15.92 5.18 -10.75
C TYR A 145 16.61 6.41 -11.36
N GLU A 146 17.48 6.20 -12.35
CA GLU A 146 18.19 7.28 -13.04
C GLU A 146 17.21 8.33 -13.58
N ARG A 147 16.18 7.87 -14.30
CA ARG A 147 15.19 8.75 -14.90
C ARG A 147 14.34 9.49 -13.87
N ALA A 148 13.90 8.81 -12.80
CA ALA A 148 13.14 9.46 -11.73
C ALA A 148 13.97 10.55 -11.04
N LEU A 149 15.26 10.31 -10.80
CA LEU A 149 16.15 11.30 -10.20
C LEU A 149 16.40 12.50 -11.12
N GLU A 150 16.65 12.26 -12.41
CA GLU A 150 16.81 13.32 -13.41
C GLU A 150 15.56 14.22 -13.52
N GLU A 151 14.38 13.60 -13.45
CA GLU A 151 13.07 14.28 -13.52
C GLU A 151 12.59 14.81 -12.16
N ARG A 152 13.38 14.65 -11.09
CA ARG A 152 13.04 15.04 -9.70
C ARG A 152 11.75 14.43 -9.17
N LYS A 153 11.47 13.21 -9.58
CA LYS A 153 10.38 12.38 -9.09
C LYS A 153 10.81 11.61 -7.83
N VAL A 154 9.84 11.21 -7.02
CA VAL A 154 10.10 10.47 -5.78
C VAL A 154 10.37 9.00 -6.03
N ILE A 155 11.14 8.38 -5.13
CA ILE A 155 11.33 6.94 -5.06
C ILE A 155 10.91 6.52 -3.65
N ILE A 156 9.68 6.02 -3.50
CA ILE A 156 9.17 5.54 -2.22
C ILE A 156 9.63 4.10 -2.02
N GLY A 157 10.11 3.72 -0.84
CA GLY A 157 10.90 2.50 -0.69
C GLY A 157 10.22 1.30 -0.04
N HIS A 158 10.84 0.13 -0.27
CA HIS A 158 10.61 -1.14 0.44
C HIS A 158 11.94 -1.64 1.04
N ALA A 159 12.31 -1.17 2.23
CA ALA A 159 13.59 -1.47 2.88
C ALA A 159 13.50 -2.65 3.88
N CYS A 160 12.79 -3.71 3.47
CA CYS A 160 12.62 -4.92 4.28
C CYS A 160 13.97 -5.54 4.65
N GLU A 161 14.16 -5.84 5.94
CA GLU A 161 15.38 -6.42 6.53
C GLU A 161 16.68 -5.61 6.35
N LEU A 162 16.64 -4.42 5.74
CA LEU A 162 17.84 -3.62 5.50
C LEU A 162 18.28 -2.88 6.76
N THR A 163 19.56 -2.98 7.08
CA THR A 163 20.23 -2.21 8.15
C THR A 163 21.64 -1.82 7.73
N GLY A 164 22.24 -0.86 8.44
CA GLY A 164 23.66 -0.52 8.29
C GLY A 164 24.04 -0.20 6.85
N ARG A 165 24.99 -0.94 6.27
CA ARG A 165 25.57 -0.61 4.95
C ARG A 165 24.59 -0.77 3.80
N GLU A 166 23.73 -1.77 3.86
CA GLU A 166 22.73 -2.05 2.82
C GLU A 166 21.66 -0.96 2.79
N LEU A 167 21.17 -0.57 3.97
CA LEU A 167 20.25 0.56 4.12
C LEU A 167 20.88 1.86 3.61
N ASN A 168 22.14 2.13 3.95
CA ASN A 168 22.86 3.31 3.43
C ASN A 168 22.97 3.28 1.90
N ALA A 169 23.25 2.12 1.29
CA ALA A 169 23.32 2.00 -0.17
C ALA A 169 21.96 2.23 -0.82
N TYR A 170 20.89 1.71 -0.22
CA TYR A 170 19.52 1.89 -0.70
C TYR A 170 19.08 3.36 -0.65
N ILE A 171 19.39 4.07 0.43
CA ILE A 171 19.15 5.51 0.57
C ILE A 171 20.00 6.30 -0.44
N ALA A 172 21.29 5.96 -0.57
CA ALA A 172 22.20 6.64 -1.49
C ALA A 172 21.79 6.49 -2.96
N ALA A 173 21.06 5.42 -3.31
CA ALA A 173 20.48 5.24 -4.63
C ALA A 173 19.30 6.19 -4.92
N GLY A 174 18.74 6.87 -3.91
CA GLY A 174 17.72 7.90 -4.09
C GLY A 174 16.38 7.60 -3.42
N THR A 175 16.25 6.48 -2.70
CA THR A 175 15.04 6.17 -1.95
C THR A 175 14.86 7.13 -0.77
N ILE A 176 13.64 7.67 -0.60
CA ILE A 176 13.36 8.73 0.39
C ILE A 176 12.39 8.32 1.51
N SER A 177 11.71 7.19 1.38
CA SER A 177 10.80 6.67 2.39
C SER A 177 10.90 5.16 2.53
N ASP A 178 10.32 4.65 3.61
CA ASP A 178 10.16 3.22 3.84
C ASP A 178 8.90 2.95 4.68
N HIS A 179 8.21 1.86 4.38
CA HIS A 179 7.09 1.35 5.19
C HIS A 179 7.40 0.01 5.87
N GLU A 180 8.59 -0.57 5.66
CA GLU A 180 8.93 -1.93 6.09
C GLU A 180 9.54 -2.06 7.49
N ALA A 181 9.73 -0.95 8.21
CA ALA A 181 10.21 -1.01 9.60
C ALA A 181 9.22 -1.78 10.50
N VAL A 182 9.73 -2.71 11.29
CA VAL A 182 8.89 -3.50 12.24
C VAL A 182 9.27 -3.27 13.71
N SER A 183 10.44 -2.69 13.97
CA SER A 183 10.92 -2.38 15.33
C SER A 183 11.18 -0.89 15.53
N VAL A 184 11.14 -0.44 16.80
CA VAL A 184 11.44 0.94 17.15
C VAL A 184 12.90 1.30 16.83
N GLU A 185 13.82 0.35 16.98
CA GLU A 185 15.23 0.50 16.63
C GLU A 185 15.43 0.77 15.14
N GLU A 186 14.74 -0.01 14.30
CA GLU A 186 14.74 0.15 12.84
C GLU A 186 14.18 1.50 12.41
N ALA A 187 13.06 1.92 13.00
CA ALA A 187 12.47 3.23 12.73
C ALA A 187 13.39 4.39 13.14
N ILE A 188 14.08 4.26 14.27
CA ILE A 188 15.07 5.25 14.73
C ILE A 188 16.28 5.31 13.78
N GLU A 189 16.81 4.17 13.34
CA GLU A 189 17.93 4.12 12.39
C GLU A 189 17.55 4.82 11.08
N ARG A 190 16.42 4.44 10.48
CA ARG A 190 15.91 5.01 9.22
C ARG A 190 15.69 6.51 9.33
N ALA A 191 15.04 6.97 10.42
CA ALA A 191 14.79 8.39 10.65
C ALA A 191 16.08 9.20 10.76
N ARG A 192 17.11 8.65 11.43
CA ARG A 192 18.42 9.31 11.59
C ARG A 192 19.21 9.36 10.28
N LEU A 193 18.98 8.41 9.37
CA LEU A 193 19.56 8.40 8.03
C LEU A 193 18.79 9.26 7.03
N GLY A 194 17.68 9.89 7.45
CA GLY A 194 16.92 10.84 6.66
C GLY A 194 15.78 10.24 5.85
N LEU A 195 15.45 8.97 6.05
CA LEU A 195 14.22 8.39 5.50
C LEU A 195 13.01 8.91 6.28
N ASN A 196 11.91 9.13 5.56
CA ASN A 196 10.59 9.20 6.17
C ASN A 196 10.04 7.78 6.37
N ILE A 197 9.49 7.51 7.55
CA ILE A 197 8.88 6.22 7.88
C ILE A 197 7.37 6.36 7.71
N SER A 198 6.83 5.68 6.71
CA SER A 198 5.40 5.48 6.52
C SER A 198 4.95 4.38 7.46
N ILE A 199 4.50 4.75 8.66
CA ILE A 199 4.10 3.80 9.70
C ILE A 199 2.83 3.09 9.25
N ARG A 200 2.93 1.77 9.06
CA ARG A 200 1.80 0.92 8.69
C ARG A 200 0.80 0.78 9.84
N GLU A 201 -0.45 1.01 9.50
CA GLU A 201 -1.62 0.63 10.29
C GLU A 201 -2.62 -0.06 9.36
N GLY A 202 -2.20 -1.13 8.69
CA GLY A 202 -2.99 -1.92 7.73
C GLY A 202 -3.77 -3.08 8.34
N SER A 203 -4.31 -3.97 7.49
CA SER A 203 -4.85 -5.27 7.92
C SER A 203 -3.83 -6.41 7.84
N GLY A 204 -2.80 -6.28 7.00
CA GLY A 204 -1.75 -7.29 6.87
C GLY A 204 -0.78 -7.26 8.04
N MET A 205 -0.18 -6.10 8.31
CA MET A 205 0.80 -5.92 9.38
C MET A 205 0.67 -4.51 10.02
N PRO A 206 -0.07 -4.37 11.14
CA PRO A 206 -0.14 -3.11 11.87
C PRO A 206 1.11 -2.91 12.75
N ASN A 207 1.92 -1.90 12.45
CA ASN A 207 3.15 -1.60 13.19
C ASN A 207 3.06 -0.33 14.05
N LEU A 208 1.97 0.45 13.96
CA LEU A 208 1.87 1.76 14.61
C LEU A 208 2.14 1.74 16.10
N LYS A 209 1.56 0.77 16.82
CA LYS A 209 1.75 0.62 18.26
C LYS A 209 3.22 0.50 18.67
N GLU A 210 4.04 -0.15 17.85
CA GLU A 210 5.46 -0.30 18.10
C GLU A 210 6.25 0.92 17.63
N LEU A 211 6.07 1.32 16.36
CA LEU A 211 6.91 2.35 15.74
C LEU A 211 6.67 3.75 16.31
N VAL A 212 5.46 4.05 16.78
CA VAL A 212 5.14 5.37 17.34
C VAL A 212 5.95 5.65 18.62
N LYS A 213 6.50 4.60 19.26
CA LYS A 213 7.41 4.76 20.40
C LYS A 213 8.69 5.52 20.05
N ALA A 214 9.09 5.55 18.77
CA ALA A 214 10.19 6.38 18.30
C ALA A 214 9.90 7.87 18.58
N VAL A 215 8.66 8.31 18.37
CA VAL A 215 8.21 9.69 18.62
C VAL A 215 7.90 9.90 20.10
N THR A 216 7.14 8.99 20.73
CA THR A 216 6.60 9.22 22.08
C THR A 216 7.62 8.99 23.19
N TYR A 217 8.39 7.90 23.16
CA TYR A 217 9.36 7.57 24.21
C TYR A 217 10.77 8.05 23.85
N ASN A 218 11.20 7.82 22.61
CA ASN A 218 12.57 8.11 22.17
C ASN A 218 12.75 9.54 21.66
N LYS A 219 11.66 10.30 21.49
CA LYS A 219 11.66 11.72 21.09
C LYS A 219 12.38 11.99 19.78
N ILE A 220 12.33 11.05 18.83
CA ILE A 220 12.72 11.34 17.45
C ILE A 220 11.77 12.39 16.88
N ASP A 221 12.32 13.28 16.06
CA ASP A 221 11.57 14.34 15.39
C ASP A 221 10.42 13.74 14.56
N SER A 222 9.19 14.17 14.84
CA SER A 222 7.98 13.67 14.18
C SER A 222 7.98 13.93 12.67
N ARG A 223 8.77 14.89 12.16
CA ARG A 223 8.91 15.18 10.72
C ARG A 223 9.43 13.99 9.91
N ALA A 224 10.09 13.03 10.56
CA ALA A 224 10.56 11.80 9.93
C ALA A 224 9.46 10.73 9.78
N PHE A 225 8.22 11.02 10.17
CA PHE A 225 7.16 10.02 10.21
C PHE A 225 5.90 10.49 9.51
N SER A 226 5.31 9.56 8.78
CA SER A 226 3.99 9.63 8.14
C SER A 226 3.23 8.32 8.44
N PHE A 227 2.01 8.20 7.93
CA PHE A 227 1.20 7.00 8.09
C PHE A 227 0.87 6.38 6.73
N CYS A 228 0.69 5.08 6.74
CA CYS A 228 0.07 4.36 5.64
C CYS A 228 -0.74 3.16 6.13
N ASN A 229 -1.64 2.64 5.31
CA ASN A 229 -2.23 1.34 5.54
C ASN A 229 -1.46 0.23 4.82
N ASP A 230 -0.76 0.52 3.71
CA ASP A 230 -0.14 -0.48 2.84
C ASP A 230 -1.19 -1.41 2.21
N VAL A 231 -1.69 -2.38 2.97
CA VAL A 231 -2.86 -3.18 2.60
C VAL A 231 -3.97 -3.04 3.64
N ALA A 232 -5.22 -2.90 3.18
CA ALA A 232 -6.38 -2.82 4.05
C ALA A 232 -7.58 -3.61 3.50
N SER A 233 -8.08 -4.54 4.31
CA SER A 233 -9.31 -5.27 4.04
C SER A 233 -10.54 -4.34 4.08
N PRO A 234 -11.63 -4.69 3.38
CA PRO A 234 -12.86 -3.91 3.42
C PRO A 234 -13.45 -3.84 4.84
N PHE A 235 -13.26 -4.88 5.66
CA PHE A 235 -13.71 -4.88 7.06
C PHE A 235 -12.96 -3.86 7.90
N LYS A 236 -11.63 -3.77 7.74
CA LYS A 236 -10.81 -2.77 8.44
C LYS A 236 -11.24 -1.35 8.06
N LEU A 237 -11.34 -1.06 6.75
CA LEU A 237 -11.72 0.27 6.28
C LEU A 237 -13.12 0.67 6.77
N TYR A 238 -14.04 -0.29 6.86
CA TYR A 238 -15.40 -0.05 7.34
C TYR A 238 -15.45 0.15 8.86
N GLN A 239 -14.83 -0.73 9.64
CA GLN A 239 -14.95 -0.77 11.11
C GLN A 239 -13.98 0.19 11.81
N GLU A 240 -12.73 0.21 11.37
CA GLU A 240 -11.65 0.95 12.01
C GLU A 240 -11.39 2.27 11.32
N GLY A 241 -11.29 2.29 9.99
CA GLY A 241 -10.98 3.49 9.19
C GLY A 241 -9.69 3.34 8.38
N ASN A 242 -9.12 4.47 8.00
CA ASN A 242 -7.94 4.61 7.12
C ASN A 242 -6.83 5.38 7.88
N ILE A 243 -6.31 6.49 7.34
CA ILE A 243 -5.35 7.36 8.01
C ILE A 243 -5.99 8.04 9.23
N ASP A 244 -7.31 8.26 9.25
CA ASP A 244 -8.01 8.76 10.44
C ASP A 244 -7.85 7.81 11.64
N ASP A 245 -7.85 6.50 11.39
CA ASP A 245 -7.62 5.48 12.40
C ASP A 245 -6.17 5.53 12.91
N ALA A 246 -5.20 5.65 12.00
CA ALA A 246 -3.80 5.84 12.38
C ALA A 246 -3.60 7.09 13.24
N VAL A 247 -4.26 8.21 12.89
CA VAL A 247 -4.24 9.45 13.69
C VAL A 247 -4.84 9.22 15.07
N ARG A 248 -6.05 8.63 15.15
CA ARG A 248 -6.71 8.35 16.44
C ARG A 248 -5.88 7.43 17.33
N LYS A 249 -5.34 6.34 16.78
CA LYS A 249 -4.48 5.39 17.50
C LYS A 249 -3.19 6.05 17.96
N ALA A 250 -2.53 6.86 17.13
CA ALA A 250 -1.32 7.59 17.51
C ALA A 250 -1.58 8.55 18.69
N ILE A 251 -2.72 9.25 18.68
CA ILE A 251 -3.13 10.14 19.78
C ILE A 251 -3.36 9.35 21.07
N GLN A 252 -4.11 8.24 21.00
CA GLN A 252 -4.33 7.36 22.15
C GLN A 252 -3.03 6.80 22.73
N LEU A 253 -2.01 6.60 21.88
CA LEU A 253 -0.68 6.13 22.26
C LEU A 253 0.26 7.24 22.73
N GLY A 254 -0.24 8.47 22.87
CA GLY A 254 0.47 9.60 23.50
C GLY A 254 1.15 10.57 22.53
N VAL A 255 0.87 10.49 21.23
CA VAL A 255 1.26 11.54 20.28
C VAL A 255 0.38 12.76 20.49
N ASN A 256 0.96 13.96 20.51
CA ASN A 256 0.18 15.18 20.56
C ASN A 256 -0.76 15.28 19.35
N PRO A 257 -2.06 15.63 19.49
CA PRO A 257 -2.99 15.67 18.37
C PRO A 257 -2.57 16.50 17.17
N ILE A 258 -1.94 17.66 17.39
CA ILE A 258 -1.43 18.52 16.30
C ILE A 258 -0.28 17.81 15.58
N THR A 259 0.57 17.09 16.31
CA THR A 259 1.67 16.30 15.74
C THR A 259 1.15 15.11 14.94
N ALA A 260 0.12 14.41 15.41
CA ALA A 260 -0.49 13.31 14.65
C ALA A 260 -1.09 13.81 13.33
N VAL A 261 -1.80 14.96 13.35
CA VAL A 261 -2.30 15.61 12.13
C VAL A 261 -1.15 16.03 11.22
N GLN A 262 -0.06 16.58 11.75
CA GLN A 262 1.13 16.95 10.97
C GLN A 262 1.73 15.73 10.25
N MET A 263 1.88 14.60 10.95
CA MET A 263 2.37 13.34 10.39
C MET A 263 1.47 12.85 9.25
N ALA A 264 0.15 12.96 9.41
CA ALA A 264 -0.85 12.52 8.43
C ALA A 264 -1.10 13.50 7.28
N SER A 265 -0.50 14.70 7.29
CA SER A 265 -0.75 15.74 6.28
C SER A 265 0.54 16.38 5.78
N LEU A 266 1.13 17.29 6.55
CA LEU A 266 2.30 18.06 6.13
C LEU A 266 3.50 17.16 5.81
N ASN A 267 3.81 16.21 6.70
CA ASN A 267 4.96 15.31 6.50
C ASN A 267 4.74 14.43 5.27
N SER A 268 3.53 13.86 5.14
CA SER A 268 3.13 13.05 3.99
C SER A 268 3.23 13.83 2.67
N ALA A 269 2.78 15.07 2.64
CA ALA A 269 2.92 15.92 1.45
C ALA A 269 4.39 16.23 1.13
N GLN A 270 5.22 16.44 2.15
CA GLN A 270 6.63 16.75 1.97
C GLN A 270 7.41 15.56 1.40
N VAL A 271 7.23 14.36 1.96
CA VAL A 271 7.92 13.16 1.47
C VAL A 271 7.49 12.82 0.04
N LEU A 272 6.21 13.00 -0.31
CA LEU A 272 5.72 12.74 -1.66
C LEU A 272 6.08 13.84 -2.69
N GLY A 273 6.77 14.91 -2.29
CA GLY A 273 7.06 16.04 -3.18
C GLY A 273 5.83 16.90 -3.53
N LEU A 274 4.72 16.71 -2.80
CA LEU A 274 3.42 17.36 -3.02
C LEU A 274 3.20 18.58 -2.11
N GLY A 275 4.21 18.98 -1.34
CA GLY A 275 4.13 20.05 -0.36
C GLY A 275 3.84 21.44 -0.93
N ILE A 276 3.86 21.62 -2.25
CA ILE A 276 3.40 22.85 -2.92
C ILE A 276 1.88 22.87 -3.06
N ASP A 277 1.24 21.70 -3.20
CA ASP A 277 -0.16 21.58 -3.59
C ASP A 277 -1.10 21.23 -2.42
N VAL A 278 -0.65 20.38 -1.49
CA VAL A 278 -1.48 19.82 -0.40
C VAL A 278 -0.73 19.80 0.95
N GLY A 279 -1.38 19.23 1.97
CA GLY A 279 -0.79 18.93 3.30
C GLY A 279 -0.77 20.10 4.30
N SER A 280 -1.28 21.28 3.94
CA SER A 280 -1.41 22.40 4.89
C SER A 280 -2.47 23.41 4.45
N ILE A 281 -3.10 24.09 5.41
CA ILE A 281 -4.08 25.14 5.14
C ILE A 281 -3.35 26.48 4.99
N VAL A 282 -2.93 26.82 3.77
CA VAL A 282 -2.26 28.09 3.44
C VAL A 282 -2.72 28.61 2.08
N PRO A 283 -2.68 29.93 1.83
CA PRO A 283 -3.00 30.48 0.50
C PRO A 283 -2.16 29.86 -0.62
N GLY A 284 -2.78 29.59 -1.76
CA GLY A 284 -2.13 29.04 -2.96
C GLY A 284 -2.19 27.52 -3.11
N LYS A 285 -2.60 26.79 -2.06
CA LYS A 285 -2.79 25.33 -2.09
C LYS A 285 -4.21 24.92 -2.45
N TYR A 286 -4.39 23.65 -2.80
CA TYR A 286 -5.73 23.07 -2.92
C TYR A 286 -6.48 23.14 -1.59
N ALA A 287 -7.76 23.47 -1.66
CA ALA A 287 -8.65 23.48 -0.50
C ALA A 287 -9.13 22.04 -0.19
N ASP A 288 -8.18 21.21 0.23
CA ASP A 288 -8.41 19.87 0.77
C ASP A 288 -8.41 19.98 2.29
N ILE A 289 -9.61 20.02 2.88
CA ILE A 289 -9.85 20.46 4.25
C ILE A 289 -10.82 19.51 4.94
N ILE A 290 -10.57 19.21 6.20
CA ILE A 290 -11.46 18.45 7.07
C ILE A 290 -11.89 19.32 8.24
N LEU A 291 -13.17 19.23 8.60
CA LEU A 291 -13.69 19.75 9.86
C LEU A 291 -13.87 18.57 10.82
N VAL A 292 -13.25 18.67 12.00
CA VAL A 292 -13.41 17.70 13.08
C VAL A 292 -13.99 18.39 14.32
N ASN A 293 -14.79 17.66 15.09
CA ASN A 293 -15.45 18.23 16.28
C ASN A 293 -14.45 18.48 17.42
N ASP A 294 -13.47 17.59 17.57
CA ASP A 294 -12.37 17.73 18.51
C ASP A 294 -11.14 16.99 18.00
N LEU A 295 -9.95 17.42 18.45
CA LEU A 295 -8.69 16.85 17.99
C LEU A 295 -8.32 15.55 18.72
N GLU A 296 -8.91 15.23 19.87
CA GLU A 296 -8.54 14.04 20.66
C GLU A 296 -9.23 12.77 20.13
N SER A 297 -10.53 12.85 19.91
CA SER A 297 -11.36 11.80 19.29
C SER A 297 -11.19 11.78 17.78
N PHE A 298 -10.83 12.92 17.17
CA PHE A 298 -10.62 13.11 15.74
C PHE A 298 -11.81 12.62 14.87
N VAL A 299 -13.04 12.83 15.34
CA VAL A 299 -14.25 12.48 14.60
C VAL A 299 -14.49 13.47 13.47
N ILE A 300 -14.55 12.94 12.25
CA ILE A 300 -14.72 13.69 11.00
C ILE A 300 -16.19 14.06 10.80
N ASP A 301 -16.44 15.35 10.58
CA ASP A 301 -17.78 15.90 10.34
C ASP A 301 -17.99 16.23 8.85
N GLN A 302 -17.05 16.99 8.27
CA GLN A 302 -17.10 17.42 6.87
C GLN A 302 -15.74 17.27 6.20
N VAL A 303 -15.76 16.96 4.91
CA VAL A 303 -14.58 16.89 4.06
C VAL A 303 -14.82 17.71 2.80
N ILE A 304 -13.86 18.56 2.50
CA ILE A 304 -13.84 19.45 1.34
C ILE A 304 -12.61 19.06 0.51
N VAL A 305 -12.78 18.84 -0.79
CA VAL A 305 -11.68 18.54 -1.72
C VAL A 305 -11.73 19.50 -2.89
N GLY A 306 -10.61 20.18 -3.16
CA GLY A 306 -10.52 21.21 -4.18
C GLY A 306 -11.56 22.33 -4.02
N GLY A 307 -11.99 22.61 -2.79
CA GLY A 307 -13.04 23.59 -2.49
C GLY A 307 -14.48 23.09 -2.62
N ASN A 308 -14.69 21.81 -2.96
CA ASN A 308 -16.02 21.20 -3.04
C ASN A 308 -16.29 20.34 -1.81
N LYS A 309 -17.42 20.54 -1.14
CA LYS A 309 -17.85 19.68 -0.02
C LYS A 309 -18.26 18.32 -0.57
N VAL A 310 -17.58 17.26 -0.12
CA VAL A 310 -17.76 15.87 -0.58
C VAL A 310 -18.26 14.95 0.52
N VAL A 311 -18.12 15.33 1.78
CA VAL A 311 -18.68 14.62 2.94
C VAL A 311 -19.39 15.63 3.83
N GLU A 312 -20.57 15.25 4.31
CA GLU A 312 -21.37 16.04 5.26
C GLU A 312 -21.98 15.12 6.32
N ASN A 313 -21.83 15.50 7.59
CA ASN A 313 -22.23 14.70 8.75
C ASN A 313 -21.67 13.26 8.68
N GLY A 314 -20.42 13.12 8.23
CA GLY A 314 -19.74 11.83 8.06
C GLY A 314 -20.23 10.96 6.89
N ASN A 315 -21.11 11.46 6.01
CA ASN A 315 -21.62 10.71 4.86
C ASN A 315 -21.13 11.32 3.55
N TYR A 316 -20.73 10.48 2.59
CA TYR A 316 -20.36 10.94 1.26
C TYR A 316 -21.56 11.53 0.51
N ILE A 317 -21.38 12.74 -0.01
CA ILE A 317 -22.38 13.49 -0.80
C ILE A 317 -21.85 13.85 -2.21
N GLY A 318 -20.68 13.33 -2.59
CA GLY A 318 -20.07 13.56 -3.89
C GLY A 318 -20.79 12.84 -5.04
N PRO A 319 -20.29 12.97 -6.28
CA PRO A 319 -20.90 12.36 -7.44
C PRO A 319 -20.94 10.83 -7.31
N LYS A 320 -22.06 10.24 -7.75
CA LYS A 320 -22.17 8.80 -7.98
C LYS A 320 -21.56 8.49 -9.34
N LEU A 321 -20.68 7.51 -9.38
CA LEU A 321 -20.02 7.07 -10.60
C LEU A 321 -20.61 5.74 -11.07
N ASN A 322 -20.66 5.54 -12.39
CA ASN A 322 -21.25 4.35 -12.98
C ASN A 322 -20.27 3.18 -12.92
N ILE A 323 -20.66 2.07 -12.29
CA ILE A 323 -19.84 0.88 -12.00
C ILE A 323 -19.83 -0.09 -13.20
N GLU A 324 -19.53 0.41 -14.41
CA GLU A 324 -19.32 -0.46 -15.56
C GLU A 324 -17.82 -0.64 -15.83
N TYR A 325 -17.38 -1.90 -15.77
CA TYR A 325 -16.03 -2.31 -16.08
C TYR A 325 -15.98 -2.96 -17.47
N PRO A 326 -14.90 -2.73 -18.24
CA PRO A 326 -14.74 -3.32 -19.55
C PRO A 326 -14.54 -4.84 -19.48
N SER A 327 -14.97 -5.54 -20.53
CA SER A 327 -14.95 -7.01 -20.59
C SER A 327 -13.56 -7.64 -20.38
N PHE A 328 -12.48 -6.94 -20.72
CA PHE A 328 -11.11 -7.45 -20.55
C PHE A 328 -10.69 -7.64 -19.08
N LEU A 329 -11.41 -7.03 -18.13
CA LEU A 329 -11.15 -7.20 -16.69
C LEU A 329 -11.83 -8.44 -16.09
N TYR A 330 -12.70 -9.11 -16.85
CA TYR A 330 -13.38 -10.32 -16.43
C TYR A 330 -12.68 -11.57 -16.95
N ASN A 331 -13.11 -12.73 -16.46
CA ASN A 331 -12.64 -14.06 -16.88
C ASN A 331 -11.10 -14.18 -16.82
N THR A 332 -10.51 -13.77 -15.68
CA THR A 332 -9.06 -13.73 -15.46
C THR A 332 -8.46 -15.06 -14.97
N VAL A 333 -9.32 -16.04 -14.69
CA VAL A 333 -8.93 -17.42 -14.37
C VAL A 333 -9.27 -18.29 -15.59
N GLU A 334 -8.25 -18.66 -16.34
CA GLU A 334 -8.36 -19.41 -17.58
C GLU A 334 -7.56 -20.70 -17.46
N LEU A 335 -8.17 -21.76 -16.93
CA LEU A 335 -7.52 -23.07 -16.83
C LEU A 335 -7.64 -23.83 -18.16
N SER A 336 -6.56 -24.50 -18.57
CA SER A 336 -6.57 -25.48 -19.67
C SER A 336 -7.35 -26.75 -19.33
N HIS A 337 -7.38 -27.13 -18.05
CA HIS A 337 -8.15 -28.24 -17.50
C HIS A 337 -8.38 -28.06 -15.99
N LEU A 338 -9.36 -28.77 -15.42
CA LEU A 338 -9.54 -28.80 -13.97
C LEU A 338 -8.43 -29.65 -13.34
N VAL A 339 -7.70 -29.07 -12.37
CA VAL A 339 -6.63 -29.75 -11.63
C VAL A 339 -7.19 -30.96 -10.89
N GLN A 340 -6.60 -32.12 -11.14
CA GLN A 340 -6.98 -33.38 -10.50
C GLN A 340 -6.20 -33.63 -9.21
N PRO A 341 -6.76 -34.37 -8.23
CA PRO A 341 -6.06 -34.73 -6.99
C PRO A 341 -4.68 -35.39 -7.21
N SER A 342 -4.51 -36.15 -8.29
CA SER A 342 -3.24 -36.79 -8.64
C SER A 342 -2.14 -35.78 -8.99
N GLU A 343 -2.49 -34.61 -9.53
CA GLU A 343 -1.53 -33.58 -9.94
C GLU A 343 -1.00 -32.76 -8.76
N ILE A 344 -1.75 -32.73 -7.66
CA ILE A 344 -1.38 -32.05 -6.41
C ILE A 344 -0.86 -33.04 -5.35
N SER A 345 -0.54 -34.27 -5.76
CA SER A 345 -0.01 -35.33 -4.91
C SER A 345 1.49 -35.50 -5.14
N ILE A 346 2.25 -35.63 -4.05
CA ILE A 346 3.71 -35.85 -4.10
C ILE A 346 3.97 -37.34 -3.88
N SER A 347 4.37 -38.05 -4.92
CA SER A 347 4.66 -39.49 -4.83
C SER A 347 6.02 -39.75 -4.18
N VAL A 348 6.10 -40.82 -3.39
CA VAL A 348 7.31 -41.26 -2.70
C VAL A 348 7.68 -42.65 -3.19
N PRO A 349 8.88 -42.82 -3.77
CA PRO A 349 9.35 -44.15 -4.18
C PRO A 349 9.57 -45.09 -2.98
N GLY A 350 9.07 -46.32 -3.11
CA GLY A 350 9.27 -47.41 -2.15
C GLY A 350 8.40 -47.33 -0.90
N ASP A 351 8.68 -48.20 0.08
CA ASP A 351 7.84 -48.39 1.27
C ASP A 351 8.19 -47.45 2.45
N ARG A 352 8.58 -46.21 2.14
CA ARG A 352 8.92 -45.22 3.18
C ARG A 352 7.66 -44.87 3.97
N LYS A 353 7.78 -44.83 5.30
CA LYS A 353 6.69 -44.36 6.18
C LYS A 353 6.71 -42.85 6.41
N TYR A 354 7.88 -42.23 6.26
CA TYR A 354 8.09 -40.80 6.46
C TYR A 354 9.09 -40.26 5.44
N VAL A 355 8.96 -38.98 5.13
CA VAL A 355 9.94 -38.21 4.34
C VAL A 355 10.22 -36.88 5.02
N GLU A 356 11.44 -36.38 4.88
CA GLU A 356 11.80 -35.04 5.28
C GLU A 356 11.50 -34.07 4.13
N VAL A 357 10.81 -32.97 4.43
CA VAL A 357 10.44 -31.94 3.46
C VAL A 357 10.82 -30.56 3.98
N ARG A 358 11.05 -29.64 3.04
CA ARG A 358 11.09 -28.20 3.33
C ARG A 358 9.66 -27.71 3.55
N CYS A 359 9.47 -26.88 4.55
CA CYS A 359 8.19 -26.28 4.91
C CYS A 359 8.40 -24.79 5.17
N ILE A 360 7.46 -23.98 4.70
CA ILE A 360 7.42 -22.54 4.94
C ILE A 360 6.78 -22.35 6.32
N ASP A 361 7.52 -21.76 7.26
CA ASP A 361 6.96 -21.39 8.54
C ASP A 361 6.37 -19.98 8.45
N SER A 362 5.11 -19.82 8.83
CA SER A 362 4.39 -18.54 8.82
C SER A 362 3.95 -18.18 10.23
N PRO A 363 4.87 -17.69 11.09
CA PRO A 363 4.53 -17.36 12.47
C PRO A 363 3.43 -16.30 12.55
N GLU A 364 2.63 -16.35 13.62
CA GLU A 364 1.70 -15.27 13.96
C GLU A 364 2.47 -13.94 14.12
N ASP A 365 1.88 -12.84 13.64
CA ASP A 365 2.41 -11.48 13.72
C ASP A 365 3.80 -11.27 13.05
N SER A 366 4.16 -12.09 12.04
CA SER A 366 5.42 -11.94 11.30
C SER A 366 5.20 -11.91 9.78
N ILE A 367 5.88 -11.00 9.09
CA ILE A 367 6.03 -11.03 7.62
C ILE A 367 7.18 -11.92 7.15
N ILE A 368 8.10 -12.28 8.07
CA ILE A 368 9.21 -13.17 7.77
C ILE A 368 8.70 -14.60 7.81
N THR A 369 8.99 -15.37 6.75
CA THR A 369 8.59 -16.77 6.60
C THR A 369 9.79 -17.72 6.53
N PRO A 370 10.32 -18.18 7.67
CA PRO A 370 11.51 -19.03 7.70
C PRO A 370 11.32 -20.37 7.00
N GLU A 371 12.41 -20.91 6.45
CA GLU A 371 12.46 -22.31 6.05
C GLU A 371 12.66 -23.21 7.27
N ILE A 372 11.78 -24.20 7.43
CA ILE A 372 11.94 -25.30 8.40
C ILE A 372 11.94 -26.65 7.69
N HIS A 373 12.55 -27.66 8.31
CA HIS A 373 12.59 -29.03 7.80
C HIS A 373 11.75 -29.91 8.72
N VAL A 374 10.78 -30.62 8.15
CA VAL A 374 9.80 -31.40 8.91
C VAL A 374 9.66 -32.80 8.33
N LYS A 375 9.36 -33.78 9.21
CA LYS A 375 9.11 -35.17 8.80
C LYS A 375 7.62 -35.38 8.62
N LEU A 376 7.19 -35.66 7.40
CA LEU A 376 5.79 -35.90 7.06
C LEU A 376 5.49 -37.37 6.80
N PRO A 377 4.29 -37.86 7.20
CA PRO A 377 3.88 -39.22 6.98
C PRO A 377 3.63 -39.50 5.49
N VAL A 378 3.99 -40.71 5.08
CA VAL A 378 3.69 -41.26 3.76
C VAL A 378 2.61 -42.31 3.91
N SER A 379 1.53 -42.17 3.14
CA SER A 379 0.45 -43.17 3.08
C SER A 379 0.03 -43.39 1.63
N ASN A 380 -0.21 -44.65 1.27
CA ASN A 380 -0.52 -45.07 -0.11
C ASN A 380 0.49 -44.58 -1.16
N GLY A 381 1.77 -44.42 -0.78
CA GLY A 381 2.84 -43.94 -1.67
C GLY A 381 2.88 -42.42 -1.86
N TYR A 382 2.13 -41.64 -1.07
CA TYR A 382 2.10 -40.17 -1.17
C TYR A 382 2.41 -39.48 0.15
N VAL A 383 3.04 -38.31 0.09
CA VAL A 383 3.25 -37.43 1.26
C VAL A 383 1.92 -36.81 1.69
N ASN A 384 1.62 -36.88 2.99
CA ASN A 384 0.42 -36.30 3.58
C ASN A 384 0.77 -35.15 4.53
N SER A 385 -0.14 -34.19 4.64
CA SER A 385 -0.11 -33.15 5.66
C SER A 385 -0.11 -33.77 7.06
N ASP A 386 0.51 -33.09 8.02
CA ASP A 386 0.42 -33.41 9.43
C ASP A 386 -0.37 -32.32 10.15
N ILE A 387 -1.69 -32.46 10.10
CA ILE A 387 -2.64 -31.49 10.69
C ILE A 387 -2.42 -31.35 12.19
N SER A 388 -1.95 -32.41 12.87
CA SER A 388 -1.72 -32.38 14.32
C SER A 388 -0.57 -31.45 14.73
N ASN A 389 0.37 -31.21 13.82
CA ASN A 389 1.49 -30.28 13.98
C ASN A 389 1.34 -29.05 13.07
N ASP A 390 0.13 -28.80 12.56
CA ASP A 390 -0.19 -27.67 11.69
C ASP A 390 0.68 -27.60 10.41
N ILE A 391 1.08 -28.74 9.86
CA ILE A 391 1.82 -28.76 8.60
C ILE A 391 0.84 -29.09 7.48
N LEU A 392 0.44 -28.07 6.75
CA LEU A 392 -0.52 -28.12 5.66
C LEU A 392 0.16 -28.10 4.30
N LYS A 393 -0.54 -28.54 3.26
CA LYS A 393 -0.08 -28.43 1.88
C LYS A 393 -0.50 -27.06 1.33
N ILE A 394 0.42 -26.34 0.70
CA ILE A 394 0.14 -25.13 -0.08
C ILE A 394 0.30 -25.45 -1.56
N ILE A 395 -0.67 -25.04 -2.37
CA ILE A 395 -0.72 -25.34 -3.80
C ILE A 395 -0.91 -24.02 -4.55
N MET A 396 -0.02 -23.75 -5.51
CA MET A 396 -0.12 -22.63 -6.42
C MET A 396 -0.38 -23.16 -7.82
N VAL A 397 -1.53 -22.82 -8.39
CA VAL A 397 -1.91 -23.22 -9.76
C VAL A 397 -1.78 -22.00 -10.67
N ASN A 398 -1.04 -22.16 -11.77
CA ASN A 398 -1.00 -21.15 -12.81
C ASN A 398 -2.36 -21.07 -13.52
N ARG A 399 -2.99 -19.89 -13.40
CA ARG A 399 -4.33 -19.62 -13.88
C ARG A 399 -4.41 -19.25 -15.37
N TYR A 400 -3.31 -19.38 -16.12
CA TYR A 400 -3.26 -19.05 -17.55
C TYR A 400 -3.14 -20.32 -18.40
N LYS A 401 -4.11 -20.52 -19.31
CA LYS A 401 -4.28 -21.74 -20.12
C LYS A 401 -3.08 -22.12 -20.98
N GLU A 402 -2.25 -21.14 -21.32
CA GLU A 402 -1.07 -21.29 -22.18
C GLU A 402 0.03 -22.10 -21.48
N LYS A 403 0.09 -22.04 -20.15
CA LYS A 403 1.07 -22.75 -19.34
C LYS A 403 0.48 -23.07 -17.96
N GLN A 404 -0.41 -24.06 -17.88
CA GLN A 404 -0.96 -24.49 -16.58
C GLN A 404 0.03 -25.41 -15.85
N ASP A 405 0.93 -24.83 -15.07
CA ASP A 405 1.80 -25.52 -14.12
C ASP A 405 1.32 -25.37 -12.66
N THR A 406 1.72 -26.31 -11.81
CA THR A 406 1.32 -26.38 -10.41
C THR A 406 2.55 -26.49 -9.52
N GLY A 407 2.71 -25.52 -8.61
CA GLY A 407 3.66 -25.57 -7.51
C GLY A 407 3.01 -26.22 -6.28
N ILE A 408 3.73 -27.13 -5.62
CA ILE A 408 3.27 -27.80 -4.40
C ILE A 408 4.34 -27.63 -3.33
N GLY A 409 3.92 -27.15 -2.15
CA GLY A 409 4.78 -27.00 -0.98
C GLY A 409 4.07 -27.39 0.31
N PHE A 410 4.75 -27.17 1.42
CA PHE A 410 4.20 -27.33 2.76
C PHE A 410 4.36 -26.03 3.53
N VAL A 411 3.39 -25.73 4.38
CA VAL A 411 3.35 -24.51 5.19
C VAL A 411 2.84 -24.82 6.60
N ARG A 412 3.32 -24.05 7.59
CA ARG A 412 2.87 -24.08 8.99
C ARG A 412 2.49 -22.68 9.47
N GLY A 413 1.55 -22.56 10.41
CA GLY A 413 1.17 -21.29 11.05
C GLY A 413 -0.29 -20.87 10.89
N PHE A 414 -1.23 -21.83 10.84
CA PHE A 414 -2.66 -21.60 10.63
C PHE A 414 -3.56 -22.14 11.76
N ASN A 415 -2.98 -22.72 12.81
CA ASN A 415 -3.69 -23.23 14.00
C ASN A 415 -3.44 -22.43 15.27
#